data_AF-A0A356EH30-F1
#
_entry.id   AF-A0A356EH30-F1
#
_cell.length_a   1.000
_cell.length_b   1.000
_cell.length_c   1.000
_cell.angle_alpha   90.00
_cell.angle_beta   90.00
_cell.angle_gamma   90.00
#
_symmetry.space_group_name_H-M   'P 1'
#
loop_
_entity.id
_entity.type
_entity.pdbx_description
1 polymer ?
#
loop_
_entity_poly.entity_id
_entity_poly.type
_entity_poly.pdbx_seq_one_letter_code
_entity_poly.pdbx_strand_id
1 'polypeptide(L)'
;MTDSDEPYRRAAAAAVADLPGSPYFVTLEPYEGLRVEAVLAEGSLRFCHNLGGFHCPSRAEAVAQLAALRAYYQRLQAASDEFRALAAGRRFSAELYVFSGQMDFPVATQTEAGTVWQVALDT
;
A
#
# COMPACT_ATOMS: atom_id res chain seq x y z
N MET A 1 -10.88 -24.63 1.70
CA MET A 1 -9.50 -24.11 1.81
C MET A 1 -9.29 -23.27 0.57
N THR A 2 -9.72 -22.00 0.63
CA THR A 2 -9.78 -21.11 -0.54
C THR A 2 -8.39 -20.62 -0.89
N ASP A 3 -8.08 -20.67 -2.18
CA ASP A 3 -6.84 -20.27 -2.83
C ASP A 3 -6.66 -18.73 -2.80
N SER A 4 -6.68 -18.12 -1.61
CA SER A 4 -6.59 -16.65 -1.41
C SER A 4 -5.19 -16.07 -1.71
N ASP A 5 -4.21 -16.92 -2.00
CA ASP A 5 -2.82 -16.50 -2.24
C ASP A 5 -2.47 -16.27 -3.72
N GLU A 6 -3.38 -16.55 -4.65
CA GLU A 6 -3.13 -16.38 -6.09
C GLU A 6 -2.64 -14.98 -6.51
N PRO A 7 -3.22 -13.85 -6.03
CA PRO A 7 -2.68 -12.52 -6.38
C PRO A 7 -1.27 -12.29 -5.81
N TYR A 8 -0.97 -12.84 -4.62
CA TYR A 8 0.35 -12.75 -4.00
C TYR A 8 1.40 -13.59 -4.72
N ARG A 9 1.04 -14.81 -5.15
CA ARG A 9 1.94 -15.66 -5.95
C ARG A 9 2.27 -15.00 -7.30
N ARG A 10 1.29 -14.36 -7.95
CA ARG A 10 1.53 -13.61 -9.19
C ARG A 10 2.41 -12.38 -8.97
N ALA A 11 2.16 -11.62 -7.91
CA ALA A 11 2.99 -10.48 -7.52
C ALA A 11 4.42 -10.89 -7.18
N ALA A 12 4.59 -11.94 -6.39
CA ALA A 12 5.87 -12.49 -6.00
C ALA A 12 6.63 -13.04 -7.21
N ALA A 13 5.98 -13.80 -8.10
CA ALA A 13 6.60 -14.30 -9.33
C ALA A 13 7.03 -13.16 -10.27
N ALA A 14 6.22 -12.11 -10.41
CA ALA A 14 6.55 -10.94 -11.23
C ALA A 14 7.70 -10.09 -10.64
N ALA A 15 7.75 -9.96 -9.32
CA ALA A 15 8.81 -9.24 -8.62
C ALA A 15 10.13 -10.04 -8.52
N VAL A 16 10.07 -11.37 -8.43
CA VAL A 16 11.24 -12.26 -8.50
C VAL A 16 11.84 -12.27 -9.92
N ALA A 17 11.04 -11.97 -10.94
CA ALA A 17 11.52 -11.82 -12.30
C ALA A 17 12.33 -10.53 -12.55
N ASP A 18 12.50 -9.69 -11.51
CA ASP A 18 13.45 -8.56 -11.41
C ASP A 18 13.71 -7.88 -12.78
N LEU A 19 12.65 -7.39 -13.44
CA LEU A 19 12.84 -6.59 -14.64
C LEU A 19 13.38 -5.24 -14.16
N PRO A 20 14.62 -4.89 -14.52
CA PRO A 20 15.19 -3.64 -14.06
C PRO A 20 14.37 -2.46 -14.58
N GLY A 21 13.96 -1.59 -13.65
CA GLY A 21 13.60 -0.20 -13.96
C GLY A 21 12.11 0.17 -14.01
N SER A 22 11.17 -0.70 -13.63
CA SER A 22 9.74 -0.31 -13.56
C SER A 22 9.04 -0.74 -12.27
N PRO A 23 8.27 0.15 -11.61
CA PRO A 23 7.46 -0.24 -10.47
C PRO A 23 6.34 -1.19 -10.91
N TYR A 24 6.11 -2.22 -10.09
CA TYR A 24 5.06 -3.21 -10.30
C TYR A 24 3.85 -2.86 -9.43
N PHE A 25 2.66 -2.91 -10.02
CA PHE A 25 1.40 -2.57 -9.36
C PHE A 25 0.53 -3.82 -9.24
N VAL A 26 0.03 -4.08 -8.04
CA VAL A 26 -0.88 -5.19 -7.77
C VAL A 26 -2.02 -4.71 -6.89
N THR A 27 -3.25 -4.91 -7.33
CA THR A 27 -4.42 -4.71 -6.45
C THR A 27 -4.55 -5.92 -5.54
N LEU A 28 -4.58 -5.67 -4.23
CA LEU A 28 -4.77 -6.69 -3.20
C LEU A 28 -6.26 -6.86 -2.86
N GLU A 29 -6.58 -7.89 -2.08
CA GLU A 29 -7.92 -8.03 -1.52
C GLU A 29 -8.26 -6.80 -0.65
N PRO A 30 -9.53 -6.35 -0.62
CA PRO A 30 -9.93 -5.27 0.26
C PRO A 30 -9.69 -5.59 1.73
N TYR A 31 -9.25 -4.62 2.51
CA TYR A 31 -9.00 -4.78 3.94
C TYR A 31 -9.64 -3.63 4.71
N GLU A 32 -10.49 -3.94 5.70
CA GLU A 32 -11.20 -2.92 6.50
C GLU A 32 -11.99 -1.91 5.63
N GLY A 33 -12.52 -2.37 4.49
CA GLY A 33 -13.22 -1.53 3.51
C GLY A 33 -12.29 -0.71 2.58
N LEU A 34 -10.97 -0.81 2.75
CA LEU A 34 -10.00 -0.16 1.87
C LEU A 34 -9.71 -1.03 0.66
N ARG A 35 -9.75 -0.42 -0.53
CA ARG A 35 -9.10 -0.98 -1.71
C ARG A 35 -7.60 -0.71 -1.59
N VAL A 36 -6.80 -1.77 -1.52
CA VAL A 36 -5.35 -1.67 -1.33
C VAL A 36 -4.60 -1.97 -2.62
N GLU A 37 -3.68 -1.10 -2.96
CA GLU A 37 -2.77 -1.26 -4.10
C GLU A 37 -1.35 -1.39 -3.58
N ALA A 38 -0.69 -2.49 -3.90
CA ALA A 38 0.71 -2.70 -3.61
C ALA A 38 1.57 -2.21 -4.78
N VAL A 39 2.48 -1.28 -4.51
CA VAL A 39 3.49 -0.81 -5.43
C VAL A 39 4.84 -1.34 -4.98
N LEU A 40 5.47 -2.13 -5.84
CA LEU A 40 6.79 -2.70 -5.62
C LEU A 40 7.79 -1.99 -6.51
N ALA A 41 8.81 -1.40 -5.90
CA ALA A 41 9.94 -0.83 -6.61
C ALA A 41 11.24 -1.29 -5.94
N GLU A 42 12.38 -0.97 -6.57
CA GLU A 42 13.68 -1.31 -6.02
C GLU A 42 13.83 -0.79 -4.58
N GLY A 43 14.05 -1.71 -3.63
CA GLY A 43 14.20 -1.39 -2.21
C GLY A 43 12.96 -0.86 -1.49
N SER A 44 11.78 -0.84 -2.12
CA SER A 44 10.56 -0.32 -1.49
C SER A 44 9.30 -1.13 -1.78
N LEU A 45 8.40 -1.17 -0.79
CA LEU A 45 7.07 -1.72 -0.90
C LEU A 45 6.09 -0.69 -0.32
N ARG A 46 5.15 -0.24 -1.13
CA ARG A 46 4.16 0.76 -0.72
C ARG A 46 2.76 0.18 -0.83
N PHE A 47 1.98 0.29 0.24
CA PHE A 47 0.54 0.05 0.17
C PHE A 47 -0.18 1.38 0.03
N CYS A 48 -0.99 1.50 -1.00
CA CYS A 48 -1.68 2.72 -1.35
C CYS A 48 -3.20 2.54 -1.25
N HIS A 49 -3.89 3.60 -0.85
CA HIS A 49 -5.35 3.67 -0.91
C HIS A 49 -5.78 5.02 -1.53
N ASN A 50 -6.63 4.94 -2.55
CA ASN A 50 -7.25 6.10 -3.16
C ASN A 50 -8.48 6.53 -2.36
N LEU A 51 -8.45 7.76 -1.85
CA LEU A 51 -9.52 8.37 -1.04
C LEU A 51 -10.77 8.73 -1.85
N GLY A 52 -10.65 8.81 -3.18
CA GLY A 52 -11.71 9.29 -4.07
C GLY A 52 -11.80 10.82 -4.12
N GLY A 53 -11.90 11.36 -5.34
CA GLY A 53 -11.74 12.78 -5.68
C GLY A 53 -12.70 13.81 -5.06
N PHE A 54 -13.58 13.42 -4.14
CA PHE A 54 -14.57 14.33 -3.53
C PHE A 54 -14.62 14.28 -2.00
N HIS A 55 -13.86 13.39 -1.36
CA HIS A 55 -13.82 13.28 0.09
C HIS A 55 -12.44 13.69 0.59
N CYS A 56 -12.35 14.87 1.22
CA CYS A 56 -11.18 15.25 1.99
C CYS A 56 -11.32 14.56 3.36
N PRO A 57 -10.52 13.52 3.67
CA PRO A 57 -10.63 12.88 4.98
C PRO A 57 -10.22 13.86 6.07
N SER A 58 -10.87 13.77 7.22
CA SER A 58 -10.32 14.35 8.45
C SER A 58 -8.96 13.74 8.76
N ARG A 59 -8.15 14.44 9.55
CA ARG A 59 -6.85 13.90 9.98
C ARG A 59 -7.00 12.58 10.74
N ALA A 60 -8.05 12.44 11.55
CA ALA A 60 -8.34 11.22 12.29
C ALA A 60 -8.66 10.03 11.35
N GLU A 61 -9.49 10.23 10.34
CA GLU A 61 -9.80 9.20 9.34
C GLU A 61 -8.55 8.79 8.55
N ALA A 62 -7.75 9.77 8.11
CA ALA A 62 -6.51 9.48 7.40
C ALA A 62 -5.53 8.66 8.27
N VAL A 63 -5.40 8.99 9.57
CA VAL A 63 -4.58 8.19 10.50
C VAL A 63 -5.13 6.77 10.64
N ALA A 64 -6.44 6.60 10.77
CA ALA A 64 -7.06 5.28 10.88
C ALA A 64 -6.83 4.43 9.62
N GLN A 65 -6.96 5.03 8.43
CA GLN A 65 -6.73 4.34 7.17
C GLN A 65 -5.25 3.96 6.97
N LEU A 66 -4.31 4.84 7.31
CA LEU A 66 -2.87 4.52 7.31
C LEU A 66 -2.56 3.35 8.27
N ALA A 67 -3.17 3.35 9.45
CA ALA A 67 -3.03 2.27 10.41
C ALA A 67 -3.59 0.94 9.87
N ALA A 68 -4.74 0.97 9.18
CA ALA A 68 -5.32 -0.21 8.55
C ALA A 68 -4.41 -0.78 7.43
N LEU A 69 -3.81 0.07 6.58
CA LEU A 69 -2.84 -0.38 5.58
C LEU A 69 -1.62 -1.07 6.21
N ARG A 70 -1.11 -0.52 7.32
CA ARG A 70 0.00 -1.11 8.07
C ARG A 70 -0.39 -2.43 8.74
N ALA A 71 -1.58 -2.50 9.33
CA ALA A 71 -2.11 -3.72 9.91
C ALA A 71 -2.26 -4.81 8.85
N TYR A 72 -2.69 -4.45 7.63
CA TYR A 72 -2.78 -5.40 6.53
C TYR A 72 -1.41 -5.95 6.13
N TYR A 73 -0.41 -5.07 6.01
CA TYR A 73 0.97 -5.47 5.75
C TYR A 73 1.49 -6.46 6.80
N GLN A 74 1.26 -6.18 8.09
CA GLN A 74 1.67 -7.07 9.19
C GLN A 74 0.93 -8.41 9.15
N ARG A 75 -0.36 -8.40 8.81
CA ARG A 75 -1.16 -9.63 8.64
C ARG A 75 -0.60 -10.50 7.52
N LEU A 76 -0.29 -9.90 6.37
CA LEU A 76 0.29 -10.61 5.23
C LEU A 76 1.69 -11.15 5.56
N GLN A 77 2.50 -10.36 6.25
CA GLN A 77 3.78 -10.82 6.79
C GLN A 77 3.62 -12.00 7.75
N ALA A 78 2.57 -12.07 8.57
CA ALA A 78 2.36 -13.20 9.47
C ALA A 78 1.83 -14.44 8.73
N ALA A 79 0.99 -14.24 7.72
CA ALA A 79 0.24 -15.31 7.05
C ALA A 79 0.98 -16.00 5.88
N SER A 80 1.86 -15.30 5.16
CA SER A 80 2.50 -15.83 3.93
C SER A 80 4.02 -15.72 3.96
N ASP A 81 4.70 -16.85 3.76
CA ASP A 81 6.16 -16.92 3.60
C ASP A 81 6.62 -16.24 2.31
N GLU A 82 5.84 -16.39 1.23
CA GLU A 82 6.12 -15.76 -0.06
C GLU A 82 6.06 -14.24 0.06
N PHE A 83 5.06 -13.71 0.78
CA PHE A 83 4.98 -12.28 1.04
C PHE A 83 6.14 -11.80 1.92
N ARG A 84 6.56 -12.58 2.92
CA ARG A 84 7.75 -12.27 3.73
C ARG A 84 9.00 -12.18 2.85
N ALA A 85 9.22 -13.15 1.97
CA ALA A 85 10.35 -13.15 1.04
C ALA A 85 10.30 -11.95 0.08
N LEU A 86 9.10 -11.60 -0.42
CA LEU A 86 8.86 -10.43 -1.24
C LEU A 86 9.14 -9.13 -0.49
N ALA A 87 8.75 -9.02 0.77
CA ALA A 87 8.96 -7.82 1.58
C ALA A 87 10.40 -7.72 2.12
N ALA A 88 11.16 -8.81 2.16
CA ALA A 88 12.50 -8.85 2.71
C ALA A 88 13.43 -7.84 2.01
N GLY A 89 14.15 -7.04 2.82
CA GLY A 89 15.07 -6.02 2.33
C GLY A 89 14.40 -4.76 1.75
N ARG A 90 13.07 -4.68 1.71
CA ARG A 90 12.33 -3.51 1.21
C ARG A 90 11.80 -2.66 2.34
N ARG A 91 11.87 -1.34 2.18
CA ARG A 91 11.27 -0.40 3.12
C ARG A 91 9.77 -0.30 2.88
N PHE A 92 8.98 -0.55 3.92
CA PHE A 92 7.54 -0.44 3.85
C PHE A 92 7.06 1.01 4.04
N SER A 93 6.06 1.42 3.28
CA SER A 93 5.31 2.65 3.49
C SER A 93 3.82 2.44 3.22
N ALA A 94 2.98 3.16 3.96
CA ALA A 94 1.55 3.27 3.68
C ALA A 94 1.26 4.67 3.12
N GLU A 95 0.45 4.76 2.07
CA GLU A 95 0.16 6.01 1.38
C GLU A 95 -1.34 6.16 1.12
N LEU A 96 -1.85 7.35 1.43
CA LEU A 96 -3.16 7.80 0.99
C LEU A 96 -2.95 8.80 -0.13
N TYR A 97 -3.73 8.66 -1.19
CA TYR A 97 -3.68 9.58 -2.32
C TYR A 97 -5.08 9.86 -2.85
N VAL A 98 -5.20 10.91 -3.65
CA VAL A 98 -6.41 11.26 -4.40
C VAL A 98 -6.09 11.22 -5.87
N PHE A 99 -6.86 10.47 -6.65
CA PHE A 99 -6.78 10.54 -8.10
C PHE A 99 -7.64 11.68 -8.64
N SER A 100 -7.01 12.60 -9.37
CA SER A 100 -7.68 13.77 -9.98
C SER A 100 -8.27 13.50 -11.37
N GLY A 101 -8.18 12.27 -11.88
CA GLY A 101 -8.50 11.94 -13.28
C GLY A 101 -7.30 12.05 -14.23
N GLN A 102 -6.25 12.80 -13.85
CA GLN A 102 -5.04 12.99 -14.65
C GLN A 102 -3.77 12.54 -13.90
N MET A 103 -3.75 12.70 -12.58
CA MET A 103 -2.60 12.34 -11.73
C MET A 103 -3.02 12.00 -10.30
N ASP A 104 -2.16 11.21 -9.64
CA ASP A 104 -2.25 10.88 -8.23
C ASP A 104 -1.62 11.99 -7.38
N PHE A 105 -2.38 12.49 -6.40
CA PHE A 105 -1.91 13.47 -5.42
C PHE A 105 -1.76 12.79 -4.05
N PRO A 106 -0.54 12.64 -3.52
CA PRO A 106 -0.35 12.10 -2.19
C PRO A 106 -0.98 13.04 -1.15
N VAL A 107 -1.69 12.47 -0.19
CA VAL A 107 -2.32 13.17 0.94
C VAL A 107 -1.49 12.97 2.21
N ALA A 108 -1.12 11.71 2.47
CA ALA A 108 -0.31 11.34 3.60
C ALA A 108 0.51 10.08 3.28
N THR A 109 1.78 10.08 3.69
CA THR A 109 2.64 8.89 3.60
C THR A 109 3.17 8.57 4.99
N GLN A 110 2.91 7.36 5.49
CA GLN A 110 3.43 6.86 6.74
C GLN A 110 4.59 5.89 6.51
N THR A 111 5.74 6.24 7.08
CA THR A 111 6.95 5.41 7.11
C THR A 111 7.26 5.01 8.55
N GLU A 112 8.36 4.30 8.79
CA GLU A 112 8.87 4.05 10.14
C GLU A 112 9.29 5.32 10.87
N ALA A 113 9.70 6.37 10.14
CA ALA A 113 10.10 7.65 10.71
C ALA A 113 8.90 8.53 11.12
N GLY A 114 7.68 8.14 10.76
CA GLY A 114 6.45 8.88 11.04
C GLY A 114 5.62 9.17 9.79
N THR A 115 4.59 10.00 9.95
CA THR A 115 3.69 10.42 8.88
C THR A 115 4.08 11.78 8.32
N VAL A 116 4.34 11.83 7.02
CA VAL A 116 4.46 13.07 6.25
C VAL A 116 3.10 13.41 5.68
N TRP A 117 2.65 14.64 5.90
CA TRP A 117 1.39 15.17 5.37
C TRP A 117 1.70 16.10 4.20
N GLN A 118 1.10 15.84 3.04
CA GLN A 118 1.31 16.64 1.83
C GLN A 118 0.21 17.67 1.62
N VAL A 119 -0.89 17.55 2.37
CA VAL A 119 -2.00 18.51 2.40
C VAL A 119 -2.32 18.90 3.84
N ALA A 120 -2.81 20.13 4.03
CA ALA A 120 -3.39 20.53 5.30
C ALA A 120 -4.77 19.89 5.42
N LEU A 121 -4.93 19.00 6.40
CA LEU A 121 -6.22 18.41 6.75
C LEU A 121 -6.77 19.11 7.98
N ASP A 122 -8.09 19.27 8.00
CA ASP A 122 -8.79 19.71 9.19
C ASP A 122 -8.59 18.69 10.32
N THR A 123 -8.39 19.21 11.53
CA THR A 123 -8.23 18.45 12.78
C THR A 123 -9.48 17.71 13.17
#